data_AF-A0AAX0S141-F1
#
_entry.id   AF-A0AAX0S141-F1
#
_cell.length_a   1.000
_cell.length_b   1.000
_cell.length_c   1.000
_cell.angle_alpha   90.00
_cell.angle_beta   90.00
_cell.angle_gamma   90.00
#
_symmetry.space_group_name_H-M   'P 1'
#
loop_
_entity.id
_entity.type
_entity.pdbx_description
1 polymer ?
#
loop_
_entity_poly.entity_id
_entity_poly.type
_entity_poly.pdbx_seq_one_letter_code
_entity_poly.pdbx_strand_id
1 'polypeptide(L)'
;MLHVLFLAFHWLDEDEEIKLFVIINTKAKGIGTSLSRFLKRESDNLSWIATQLIIDPNSPLYNKGTLIGKRTKEKHITLQNVYNFLLLLIKNTKIAELPKEKILNITLTYFNCIKDLLPVEWSDYKQYRLTHIVCLNAFAIAGNKIIPSNYNFVSNQLNIKEVNKRMSSIKIFDWSSEGTLKYLKGASGSKLLAEDIIASVKK
;
A
#
# COMPACT_ATOMS: atom_id res chain seq x y z
N MET A 1 -19.19 38.36 29.78
CA MET A 1 -18.34 37.38 29.09
C MET A 1 -19.10 36.93 27.85
N LEU A 2 -18.59 37.20 26.65
CA LEU A 2 -19.29 36.88 25.40
C LEU A 2 -19.15 35.38 25.12
N HIS A 3 -20.27 34.64 25.07
CA HIS A 3 -20.27 33.25 24.62
C HIS A 3 -20.24 33.21 23.09
N VAL A 4 -19.11 32.82 22.52
CA VAL A 4 -19.00 32.55 21.08
C VAL A 4 -19.54 31.15 20.83
N LEU A 5 -20.71 31.06 20.18
CA LEU A 5 -21.41 29.80 19.91
C LEU A 5 -20.85 29.04 18.72
N PHE A 6 -20.28 29.75 17.74
CA PHE A 6 -19.57 29.15 16.60
C PHE A 6 -18.58 30.16 16.01
N LEU A 7 -17.59 29.64 15.29
CA LEU A 7 -16.60 30.41 14.55
C LEU A 7 -16.52 29.83 13.13
N ALA A 8 -16.66 30.69 12.12
CA ALA A 8 -16.57 30.31 10.71
C ALA A 8 -15.31 30.95 10.10
N PHE A 9 -14.58 30.16 9.32
CA PHE A 9 -13.42 30.60 8.56
C PHE A 9 -13.77 30.60 7.08
N HIS A 10 -13.30 31.61 6.34
CA HIS A 10 -13.64 31.84 4.93
C HIS A 10 -12.34 32.19 4.19
N TRP A 11 -12.31 31.92 2.88
CA TRP A 11 -11.15 32.21 2.00
C TRP A 11 -9.83 31.55 2.40
N LEU A 12 -9.90 30.36 2.99
CA LEU A 12 -8.71 29.54 3.19
C LEU A 12 -8.33 28.86 1.87
N ASP A 13 -7.04 28.74 1.59
CA ASP A 13 -6.55 27.81 0.57
C ASP A 13 -6.58 26.35 1.10
N GLU A 14 -6.34 25.37 0.22
CA GLU A 14 -6.41 23.95 0.59
C GLU A 14 -5.44 23.59 1.73
N ASP A 15 -4.24 24.18 1.75
CA ASP A 15 -3.24 23.91 2.79
C ASP A 15 -3.62 24.54 4.12
N GLU A 16 -4.21 25.74 4.09
CA GLU A 16 -4.76 26.43 5.25
C GLU A 16 -5.98 25.70 5.82
N GLU A 17 -6.89 25.21 4.98
CA GLU A 17 -8.02 24.37 5.37
C GLU A 17 -7.54 23.09 6.07
N ILE A 18 -6.54 22.40 5.49
CA ILE A 18 -5.95 21.20 6.07
C ILE A 18 -5.34 21.49 7.44
N LYS A 19 -4.54 22.56 7.56
CA LYS A 19 -3.92 22.95 8.84
C LYS A 19 -4.97 23.27 9.89
N LEU A 20 -5.98 24.07 9.55
CA LEU A 20 -7.05 24.43 10.47
C LEU A 20 -7.85 23.20 10.90
N PHE A 21 -8.20 22.32 9.96
CA PHE A 21 -8.87 21.06 10.25
C PHE A 21 -8.06 20.19 11.23
N VAL A 22 -6.75 20.07 11.01
CA VAL A 22 -5.85 19.33 11.91
C VAL A 22 -5.83 19.95 13.30
N ILE A 23 -5.72 21.28 13.43
CA ILE A 23 -5.70 21.99 14.73
C ILE A 23 -7.01 21.79 15.50
N ILE A 24 -8.15 21.91 14.84
CA ILE A 24 -9.47 21.72 15.46
C ILE A 24 -9.63 20.27 15.95
N ASN A 25 -9.32 19.31 15.09
CA ASN A 25 -9.57 17.89 15.37
C ASN A 25 -8.45 17.19 16.16
N THR A 26 -7.32 17.85 16.44
CA THR A 26 -6.36 17.35 17.45
C THR A 26 -6.82 17.63 18.87
N LYS A 27 -7.66 18.64 19.09
CA LYS A 27 -8.27 18.97 20.40
C LYS A 27 -9.62 18.28 20.62
N ALA A 28 -10.34 17.95 19.55
CA ALA A 28 -11.57 17.16 19.59
C ALA A 28 -11.32 15.68 19.24
N LYS A 29 -12.37 14.85 19.24
CA LYS A 29 -12.35 13.40 18.96
C LYS A 29 -11.38 13.07 17.80
N GLY A 30 -10.42 12.17 18.04
CA GLY A 30 -9.26 11.99 17.17
C GLY A 30 -9.58 11.68 15.69
N ILE A 31 -8.79 12.28 14.78
CA ILE A 31 -8.87 12.08 13.33
C ILE A 31 -8.59 10.61 12.99
N GLY A 32 -9.40 10.01 12.11
CA GLY A 32 -9.17 8.66 11.59
C GLY A 32 -7.81 8.54 10.87
N THR A 33 -7.13 7.40 11.02
CA THR A 33 -5.74 7.23 10.56
C THR A 33 -5.55 7.45 9.06
N SER A 34 -6.46 6.97 8.21
CA SER A 34 -6.38 7.22 6.75
C SER A 34 -6.50 8.70 6.41
N LEU A 35 -7.43 9.42 7.04
CA LEU A 35 -7.56 10.87 6.87
C LEU A 35 -6.30 11.58 7.37
N SER A 36 -5.76 11.20 8.53
CA SER A 36 -4.50 11.76 9.03
C SER A 36 -3.33 11.56 8.06
N ARG A 37 -3.25 10.44 7.35
CA ARG A 37 -2.22 10.21 6.32
C ARG A 37 -2.44 11.11 5.12
N PHE A 38 -3.67 11.19 4.64
CA PHE A 38 -4.01 12.04 3.49
C PHE A 38 -3.70 13.52 3.75
N LEU A 39 -3.99 14.02 4.95
CA LEU A 39 -3.68 15.41 5.34
C LEU A 39 -2.18 15.67 5.47
N LYS A 40 -1.37 14.63 5.72
CA LYS A 40 0.09 14.73 5.84
C LYS A 40 0.84 14.44 4.55
N ARG A 41 0.14 14.20 3.44
CA ARG A 41 0.72 13.76 2.16
C ARG A 41 1.83 14.68 1.63
N GLU A 42 1.75 15.98 1.89
CA GLU A 42 2.80 16.93 1.44
C GLU A 42 4.04 16.92 2.35
N SER A 43 3.86 16.58 3.63
CA SER A 43 4.93 16.59 4.65
C SER A 43 5.58 15.23 4.90
N ASP A 44 4.93 14.12 4.52
CA ASP A 44 5.37 12.75 4.78
C ASP A 44 5.46 11.97 3.47
N ASN A 45 6.70 11.65 3.06
CA ASN A 45 6.98 10.95 1.81
C ASN A 45 6.20 9.64 1.65
N LEU A 46 6.01 8.86 2.72
CA LEU A 46 5.26 7.60 2.63
C LEU A 46 3.76 7.84 2.46
N SER A 47 3.22 8.87 3.11
CA SER A 47 1.83 9.29 2.90
C SER A 47 1.61 9.80 1.47
N TRP A 48 2.59 10.51 0.89
CA TRP A 48 2.58 10.90 -0.51
C TRP A 48 2.54 9.68 -1.44
N ILE A 49 3.48 8.74 -1.28
CA ILE A 49 3.56 7.52 -2.12
C ILE A 49 2.26 6.72 -2.00
N ALA A 50 1.75 6.52 -0.79
CA ALA A 50 0.51 5.79 -0.56
C ALA A 50 -0.69 6.45 -1.25
N THR A 51 -0.72 7.79 -1.28
CA THR A 51 -1.75 8.57 -1.98
C THR A 51 -1.64 8.36 -3.48
N GLN A 52 -0.44 8.49 -4.05
CA GLN A 52 -0.18 8.27 -5.48
C GLN A 52 -0.60 6.87 -5.93
N LEU A 53 -0.29 5.83 -5.15
CA LEU A 53 -0.72 4.46 -5.43
C LEU A 53 -2.25 4.30 -5.46
N ILE A 54 -3.03 5.15 -4.80
CA ILE A 54 -4.50 5.06 -4.83
C ILE A 54 -5.09 5.84 -6.02
N ILE A 55 -4.49 6.98 -6.38
CA ILE A 55 -5.08 7.92 -7.35
C ILE A 55 -4.56 7.75 -8.79
N ASP A 56 -3.35 7.22 -8.97
CA ASP A 56 -2.75 7.05 -10.30
C ASP A 56 -3.47 5.93 -11.07
N PRO A 57 -4.05 6.19 -12.27
CA PRO A 57 -4.68 5.17 -13.10
C PRO A 57 -3.78 3.99 -13.48
N ASN A 58 -2.45 4.19 -13.51
CA ASN A 58 -1.48 3.13 -13.81
C ASN A 58 -1.14 2.26 -12.60
N SER A 59 -1.64 2.63 -11.42
CA SER A 59 -1.43 1.84 -10.21
C SER A 59 -2.29 0.58 -10.21
N PRO A 60 -1.75 -0.56 -9.76
CA PRO A 60 -2.55 -1.78 -9.58
C PRO A 60 -3.58 -1.63 -8.45
N LEU A 61 -3.47 -0.60 -7.62
CA LEU A 61 -4.41 -0.27 -6.55
C LEU A 61 -5.43 0.80 -6.95
N TYR A 62 -5.33 1.35 -8.16
CA TYR A 62 -6.35 2.23 -8.72
C TYR A 62 -7.71 1.53 -8.68
N ASN A 63 -8.76 2.28 -8.30
CA ASN A 63 -10.12 1.77 -8.07
C ASN A 63 -10.31 0.69 -7.00
N LYS A 64 -9.25 0.23 -6.32
CA LYS A 64 -9.32 -0.65 -5.14
C LYS A 64 -9.06 0.10 -3.83
N GLY A 65 -8.37 1.23 -3.93
CA GLY A 65 -8.03 2.12 -2.82
C GLY A 65 -9.13 3.10 -2.41
N THR A 66 -9.13 3.50 -1.13
CA THR A 66 -9.92 4.61 -0.60
C THR A 66 -9.04 5.54 0.24
N LEU A 67 -9.06 6.84 -0.08
CA LEU A 67 -8.27 7.86 0.62
C LEU A 67 -8.82 8.14 2.03
N ILE A 68 -10.13 8.25 2.15
CA ILE A 68 -10.84 8.65 3.38
C ILE A 68 -11.27 7.46 4.25
N GLY A 69 -10.88 6.23 3.89
CA GLY A 69 -11.13 5.03 4.69
C GLY A 69 -12.53 4.41 4.56
N LYS A 70 -13.47 5.03 3.83
CA LYS A 70 -14.78 4.42 3.54
C LYS A 70 -14.60 3.25 2.57
N ARG A 71 -14.77 2.03 3.06
CA ARG A 71 -14.58 0.80 2.28
C ARG A 71 -15.87 0.41 1.56
N THR A 72 -15.75 -0.03 0.31
CA THR A 72 -16.81 -0.76 -0.41
C THR A 72 -16.29 -2.14 -0.82
N LYS A 73 -17.14 -2.95 -1.48
CA LYS A 73 -16.70 -4.26 -2.01
C LYS A 73 -15.62 -4.09 -3.09
N GLU A 74 -15.67 -2.99 -3.81
CA GLU A 74 -14.77 -2.63 -4.90
C GLU A 74 -13.54 -1.88 -4.36
N LYS A 75 -13.76 -0.97 -3.39
CA LYS A 75 -12.72 -0.14 -2.75
C LYS A 75 -12.45 -0.59 -1.32
N HIS A 76 -11.82 -1.75 -1.16
CA HIS A 76 -11.59 -2.35 0.15
C HIS A 76 -10.22 -2.05 0.75
N ILE A 77 -9.32 -1.35 0.06
CA ILE A 77 -7.97 -1.05 0.55
C ILE A 77 -7.91 0.39 1.04
N THR A 78 -7.70 0.63 2.33
CA THR A 78 -7.61 2.00 2.86
C THR A 78 -6.22 2.60 2.66
N LEU A 79 -6.10 3.94 2.67
CA LEU A 79 -4.80 4.61 2.64
C LEU A 79 -3.87 4.16 3.76
N GLN A 80 -4.40 3.91 4.97
CA GLN A 80 -3.59 3.34 6.06
C GLN A 80 -3.09 1.93 5.76
N ASN A 81 -3.85 1.12 5.02
CA ASN A 81 -3.39 -0.19 4.57
C ASN A 81 -2.22 -0.05 3.60
N VAL A 82 -2.32 0.88 2.64
CA VAL A 82 -1.26 1.15 1.66
C VAL A 82 0.01 1.62 2.35
N TYR A 83 -0.12 2.58 3.26
CA TYR A 83 0.99 3.06 4.08
C TYR A 83 1.67 1.93 4.87
N ASN A 84 0.88 1.05 5.49
CA ASN A 84 1.42 -0.05 6.29
C ASN A 84 2.20 -1.07 5.45
N PHE A 85 1.69 -1.45 4.28
CA PHE A 85 2.44 -2.39 3.45
C PHE A 85 3.66 -1.73 2.83
N LEU A 86 3.63 -0.42 2.49
CA LEU A 86 4.81 0.32 2.05
C LEU A 86 5.91 0.30 3.11
N LEU A 87 5.55 0.51 4.38
CA LEU A 87 6.49 0.35 5.48
C LEU A 87 7.10 -1.05 5.49
N LEU A 88 6.28 -2.11 5.37
CA LEU A 88 6.77 -3.48 5.33
C LEU A 88 7.71 -3.73 4.13
N LEU A 89 7.41 -3.13 2.97
CA LEU A 89 8.15 -3.28 1.73
C LEU A 89 9.58 -2.74 1.85
N ILE A 90 9.76 -1.55 2.43
CA ILE A 90 11.07 -0.87 2.43
C ILE A 90 11.83 -1.01 3.76
N LYS A 91 11.19 -1.47 4.83
CA LYS A 91 11.77 -1.54 6.18
C LYS A 91 13.16 -2.18 6.19
N ASN A 92 14.12 -1.49 6.79
CA ASN A 92 15.50 -1.96 6.98
C ASN A 92 16.20 -2.34 5.66
N THR A 93 15.92 -1.62 4.57
CA THR A 93 16.58 -1.79 3.28
C THR A 93 17.12 -0.46 2.77
N LYS A 94 18.15 -0.51 1.91
CA LYS A 94 18.65 0.66 1.19
C LYS A 94 17.62 1.30 0.26
N ILE A 95 16.52 0.60 -0.06
CA ILE A 95 15.41 1.16 -0.84
C ILE A 95 14.73 2.31 -0.07
N ALA A 96 14.70 2.26 1.26
CA ALA A 96 14.10 3.32 2.08
C ALA A 96 14.85 4.66 2.01
N GLU A 97 16.11 4.65 1.56
CA GLU A 97 16.96 5.83 1.39
C GLU A 97 16.78 6.50 0.02
N LEU A 98 16.03 5.86 -0.90
CA LEU A 98 15.80 6.40 -2.23
C LEU A 98 14.78 7.56 -2.20
N PRO A 99 14.82 8.46 -3.19
CA PRO A 99 13.78 9.47 -3.38
C PRO A 99 12.38 8.86 -3.47
N LYS A 100 11.37 9.58 -2.98
CA LYS A 100 9.99 9.09 -2.89
C LYS A 100 9.42 8.65 -4.24
N GLU A 101 9.75 9.36 -5.31
CA GLU A 101 9.37 9.04 -6.69
C GLU A 101 9.95 7.71 -7.14
N LYS A 102 11.16 7.38 -6.67
CA LYS A 102 11.82 6.12 -6.98
C LYS A 102 11.19 4.95 -6.23
N ILE A 103 10.87 5.14 -4.95
CA ILE A 103 10.13 4.16 -4.15
C ILE A 103 8.75 3.91 -4.78
N LEU A 104 8.06 4.97 -5.23
CA LEU A 104 6.78 4.84 -5.94
C LEU A 104 6.93 3.98 -7.20
N ASN A 105 7.90 4.27 -8.07
CA ASN A 105 8.11 3.52 -9.31
C ASN A 105 8.45 2.04 -9.04
N ILE A 106 9.34 1.77 -8.09
CA ILE A 106 9.66 0.39 -7.67
C ILE A 106 8.40 -0.34 -7.18
N THR A 107 7.59 0.33 -6.36
CA THR A 107 6.35 -0.24 -5.82
C THR A 107 5.33 -0.54 -6.94
N LEU A 108 5.12 0.42 -7.84
CA LEU A 108 4.26 0.26 -9.01
C LEU A 108 4.70 -0.92 -9.87
N THR A 109 6.00 -0.99 -10.19
CA THR A 109 6.58 -2.07 -11.00
C THR A 109 6.36 -3.44 -10.35
N TYR A 110 6.64 -3.54 -9.04
CA TYR A 110 6.52 -4.80 -8.32
C TYR A 110 5.08 -5.30 -8.20
N PHE A 111 4.12 -4.43 -7.89
CA PHE A 111 2.73 -4.85 -7.76
C PHE A 111 2.00 -4.98 -9.11
N ASN A 112 2.42 -4.24 -10.14
CA ASN A 112 1.92 -4.48 -11.50
C ASN A 112 2.39 -5.85 -12.01
N CYS A 113 3.63 -6.27 -11.72
CA CYS A 113 4.09 -7.63 -12.00
C CYS A 113 3.13 -8.69 -11.42
N ILE A 114 2.71 -8.54 -10.15
CA ILE A 114 1.77 -9.48 -9.52
C ILE A 114 0.40 -9.45 -10.21
N LYS A 115 -0.13 -8.25 -10.47
CA LYS A 115 -1.40 -8.05 -11.18
C LYS A 115 -1.37 -8.69 -12.58
N ASP A 116 -0.29 -8.53 -13.32
CA ASP A 116 -0.15 -9.04 -14.68
C ASP A 116 0.02 -10.57 -14.70
N LEU A 117 0.63 -11.15 -13.65
CA LEU A 117 0.75 -12.60 -13.51
C LEU A 117 -0.58 -13.28 -13.15
N LEU A 118 -1.43 -12.61 -12.38
CA LEU A 118 -2.69 -13.13 -11.83
C LEU A 118 -3.85 -12.12 -11.99
N PRO A 119 -4.22 -11.75 -13.24
CA PRO A 119 -5.15 -10.64 -13.48
C PRO A 119 -6.59 -10.93 -13.02
N VAL A 120 -7.02 -12.20 -13.08
CA VAL A 120 -8.35 -12.63 -12.65
C VAL A 120 -8.45 -12.54 -11.13
N GLU A 121 -7.48 -13.14 -10.43
CA GLU A 121 -7.38 -13.17 -8.98
C GLU A 121 -7.16 -11.78 -8.37
N TRP A 122 -6.45 -10.91 -9.11
CA TRP A 122 -6.30 -9.51 -8.72
C TRP A 122 -7.62 -8.76 -8.79
N SER A 123 -8.42 -9.02 -9.81
CA SER A 123 -9.65 -8.28 -10.10
C SER A 123 -10.81 -8.70 -9.18
N ASP A 124 -10.99 -10.00 -8.95
CA ASP A 124 -12.12 -10.53 -8.18
C ASP A 124 -11.79 -10.77 -6.69
N TYR A 125 -12.03 -9.73 -5.89
CA TYR A 125 -11.86 -9.75 -4.43
C TYR A 125 -12.79 -10.75 -3.69
N LYS A 126 -13.91 -11.16 -4.31
CA LYS A 126 -14.88 -12.05 -3.67
C LYS A 126 -14.39 -13.49 -3.75
N GLN A 127 -14.00 -13.92 -4.95
CA GLN A 127 -13.58 -15.30 -5.20
C GLN A 127 -12.12 -15.54 -4.83
N TYR A 128 -11.29 -14.49 -4.76
CA TYR A 128 -9.87 -14.63 -4.51
C TYR A 128 -9.36 -13.71 -3.39
N ARG A 129 -8.31 -14.20 -2.71
CA ARG A 129 -7.68 -13.51 -1.57
C ARG A 129 -6.52 -12.62 -1.96
N LEU A 130 -6.11 -12.60 -3.22
CA LEU A 130 -4.87 -11.95 -3.69
C LEU A 130 -4.76 -10.48 -3.21
N THR A 131 -5.87 -9.73 -3.25
CA THR A 131 -5.92 -8.32 -2.81
C THR A 131 -6.43 -8.12 -1.39
N HIS A 132 -6.58 -9.20 -0.60
CA HIS A 132 -6.87 -9.07 0.84
C HIS A 132 -5.64 -8.53 1.56
N ILE A 133 -5.86 -7.77 2.62
CA ILE A 133 -4.76 -7.06 3.31
C ILE A 133 -3.67 -7.99 3.83
N VAL A 134 -4.03 -9.20 4.25
CA VAL A 134 -3.07 -10.22 4.70
C VAL A 134 -2.12 -10.62 3.57
N CYS A 135 -2.66 -10.82 2.36
CA CYS A 135 -1.88 -11.18 1.17
C CYS A 135 -1.07 -10.00 0.64
N LEU A 136 -1.62 -8.79 0.62
CA LEU A 136 -0.86 -7.58 0.23
C LEU A 136 0.31 -7.31 1.18
N ASN A 137 0.12 -7.51 2.50
CA ASN A 137 1.20 -7.44 3.47
C ASN A 137 2.22 -8.56 3.25
N ALA A 138 1.79 -9.77 2.91
CA ALA A 138 2.69 -10.88 2.61
C ALA A 138 3.57 -10.58 1.38
N PHE A 139 2.98 -10.06 0.31
CA PHE A 139 3.72 -9.59 -0.86
C PHE A 139 4.68 -8.46 -0.53
N ALA A 140 4.30 -7.52 0.34
CA ALA A 140 5.22 -6.47 0.77
C ALA A 140 6.43 -7.04 1.54
N ILE A 141 6.20 -8.00 2.45
CA ILE A 141 7.27 -8.66 3.20
C ILE A 141 8.17 -9.48 2.25
N ALA A 142 7.60 -10.18 1.26
CA ALA A 142 8.38 -10.88 0.24
C ALA A 142 9.17 -9.90 -0.64
N GLY A 143 8.52 -8.82 -1.08
CA GLY A 143 9.11 -7.73 -1.85
C GLY A 143 10.30 -7.07 -1.15
N ASN A 144 10.27 -6.96 0.18
CA ASN A 144 11.40 -6.49 1.00
C ASN A 144 12.69 -7.31 0.79
N LYS A 145 12.58 -8.60 0.42
CA LYS A 145 13.73 -9.45 0.08
C LYS A 145 14.02 -9.48 -1.42
N ILE A 146 12.97 -9.54 -2.23
CA ILE A 146 13.09 -9.70 -3.68
C ILE A 146 13.60 -8.40 -4.33
N ILE A 147 13.06 -7.24 -3.96
CA ILE A 147 13.41 -5.97 -4.60
C ILE A 147 14.89 -5.62 -4.38
N PRO A 148 15.44 -5.58 -3.15
CA PRO A 148 16.83 -5.16 -2.96
C PRO A 148 17.84 -6.11 -3.62
N SER A 149 17.53 -7.41 -3.69
CA SER A 149 18.40 -8.39 -4.36
C SER A 149 18.40 -8.27 -5.89
N ASN A 150 17.44 -7.54 -6.46
CA ASN A 150 17.29 -7.31 -7.90
C ASN A 150 17.45 -5.83 -8.28
N TYR A 151 17.84 -4.98 -7.33
CA TYR A 151 18.03 -3.55 -7.56
C TYR A 151 19.51 -3.23 -7.72
N ASN A 152 19.86 -2.62 -8.85
CA ASN A 152 21.21 -2.14 -9.09
C ASN A 152 21.31 -0.66 -8.72
N PHE A 153 22.01 -0.37 -7.62
CA PHE A 153 22.20 0.99 -7.09
C PHE A 153 23.09 1.88 -7.96
N VAL A 154 23.96 1.30 -8.80
CA VAL A 154 24.80 2.07 -9.74
C VAL A 154 23.97 2.58 -10.91
N SER A 155 23.23 1.68 -11.56
CA SER A 155 22.31 2.04 -12.66
C SER A 155 21.02 2.68 -12.18
N ASN A 156 20.75 2.65 -10.86
CA ASN A 156 19.51 3.08 -10.23
C ASN A 156 18.27 2.43 -10.87
N GLN A 157 18.32 1.13 -11.17
CA GLN A 157 17.26 0.40 -11.87
C GLN A 157 16.94 -0.94 -11.20
N LEU A 158 15.66 -1.31 -11.23
CA LEU A 158 15.18 -2.62 -10.83
C LEU A 158 15.27 -3.57 -12.02
N ASN A 159 15.86 -4.75 -11.84
CA ASN A 159 15.88 -5.79 -12.88
C ASN A 159 14.50 -6.44 -13.00
N ILE A 160 13.63 -5.83 -13.82
CA ILE A 160 12.23 -6.26 -14.01
C ILE A 160 12.16 -7.69 -14.55
N LYS A 161 13.06 -8.09 -15.45
CA LYS A 161 13.06 -9.43 -16.05
C LYS A 161 13.25 -10.50 -14.97
N GLU A 162 14.19 -10.30 -14.06
CA GLU A 162 14.47 -11.23 -12.98
C GLU A 162 13.36 -11.22 -11.92
N VAL A 163 12.79 -10.06 -11.59
CA VAL A 163 11.60 -9.96 -10.72
C VAL A 163 10.43 -10.76 -11.31
N ASN A 164 10.10 -10.56 -12.59
CA ASN A 164 9.03 -11.30 -13.26
C ASN A 164 9.28 -12.80 -13.27
N LYS A 165 10.51 -13.22 -13.58
CA LYS A 165 10.90 -14.63 -13.56
C LYS A 165 10.67 -15.24 -12.18
N ARG A 166 11.18 -14.60 -11.12
CA ARG A 166 11.01 -15.06 -9.74
C ARG A 166 9.55 -15.12 -9.35
N MET A 167 8.81 -14.04 -9.56
CA MET A 167 7.40 -13.94 -9.18
C MET A 167 6.50 -14.90 -9.95
N SER A 168 6.93 -15.48 -11.09
CA SER A 168 6.11 -16.47 -11.81
C SER A 168 5.71 -17.69 -10.97
N SER A 169 6.51 -18.05 -9.95
CA SER A 169 6.22 -19.17 -9.05
C SER A 169 4.99 -18.93 -8.18
N ILE A 170 4.51 -17.69 -8.00
CA ILE A 170 3.31 -17.41 -7.20
C ILE A 170 2.03 -17.99 -7.81
N LYS A 171 2.07 -18.41 -9.08
CA LYS A 171 0.95 -19.07 -9.77
C LYS A 171 0.63 -20.46 -9.20
N ILE A 172 1.54 -21.07 -8.46
CA ILE A 172 1.32 -22.39 -7.84
C ILE A 172 0.40 -22.33 -6.62
N PHE A 173 0.20 -21.14 -6.04
CA PHE A 173 -0.61 -20.97 -4.86
C PHE A 173 -2.09 -20.97 -5.22
N ASP A 174 -2.89 -21.66 -4.42
CA ASP A 174 -4.34 -21.52 -4.48
C ASP A 174 -4.77 -20.20 -3.82
N TRP A 175 -5.07 -19.20 -4.66
CA TRP A 175 -5.54 -17.89 -4.22
C TRP A 175 -7.03 -17.83 -3.90
N SER A 176 -7.77 -18.93 -4.07
CA SER A 176 -9.21 -18.99 -3.83
C SER A 176 -9.57 -18.58 -2.40
N SER A 177 -10.70 -17.90 -2.26
CA SER A 177 -11.32 -17.58 -0.96
C SER A 177 -11.68 -18.82 -0.15
N GLU A 178 -11.89 -19.97 -0.79
CA GLU A 178 -12.21 -21.24 -0.15
C GLU A 178 -10.99 -22.14 0.13
N GLY A 179 -9.83 -21.76 -0.42
CA GLY A 179 -8.57 -22.47 -0.28
C GLY A 179 -7.94 -22.37 1.11
N THR A 180 -6.71 -22.86 1.23
CA THR A 180 -5.95 -22.91 2.49
C THR A 180 -5.64 -21.52 3.04
N LEU A 181 -5.52 -20.51 2.18
CA LEU A 181 -5.28 -19.11 2.57
C LEU A 181 -6.43 -18.51 3.40
N LYS A 182 -7.61 -19.16 3.45
CA LYS A 182 -8.76 -18.65 4.19
C LYS A 182 -8.52 -18.51 5.69
N TYR A 183 -7.64 -19.35 6.23
CA TYR A 183 -7.29 -19.39 7.64
C TYR A 183 -6.24 -18.35 8.04
N LEU A 184 -5.59 -17.70 7.07
CA LEU A 184 -4.59 -16.68 7.34
C LEU A 184 -5.24 -15.39 7.80
N LYS A 185 -4.82 -14.91 8.98
CA LYS A 185 -5.31 -13.67 9.59
C LYS A 185 -4.17 -12.85 10.19
N GLY A 186 -4.33 -11.53 10.12
CA GLY A 186 -3.44 -10.58 10.77
C GLY A 186 -1.97 -10.63 10.31
N ALA A 187 -1.10 -10.09 11.17
CA ALA A 187 0.33 -9.99 10.89
C ALA A 187 1.02 -11.36 10.81
N SER A 188 0.66 -12.31 11.70
CA SER A 188 1.25 -13.66 11.70
C SER A 188 0.92 -14.41 10.40
N GLY A 189 -0.33 -14.35 9.93
CA GLY A 189 -0.70 -14.95 8.65
C GLY A 189 0.00 -14.30 7.45
N SER A 190 0.25 -12.99 7.52
CA SER A 190 1.01 -12.29 6.47
C SER A 190 2.47 -12.74 6.41
N LYS A 191 3.10 -12.99 7.57
CA LYS A 191 4.49 -13.46 7.65
C LYS A 191 4.65 -14.88 7.13
N LEU A 192 3.76 -15.80 7.55
CA LEU A 192 3.78 -17.19 7.08
C LEU A 192 3.68 -17.27 5.56
N LEU A 193 2.68 -16.59 4.98
CA LEU A 193 2.53 -16.55 3.52
C LEU A 193 3.74 -15.89 2.83
N ALA A 194 4.33 -14.86 3.44
CA ALA A 194 5.54 -14.24 2.87
C ALA A 194 6.72 -15.21 2.84
N GLU A 195 6.89 -16.04 3.87
CA GLU A 195 7.93 -17.08 3.91
C GLU A 195 7.72 -18.11 2.81
N ASP A 196 6.47 -18.56 2.59
CA ASP A 196 6.13 -19.47 1.50
C ASP A 196 6.41 -18.85 0.13
N ILE A 197 6.01 -17.59 -0.08
CA ILE A 197 6.31 -16.84 -1.30
C ILE A 197 7.83 -16.76 -1.49
N ILE A 198 8.59 -16.36 -0.46
CA ILE A 198 10.06 -16.25 -0.52
C ILE A 198 10.70 -17.61 -0.84
N ALA A 199 10.19 -18.70 -0.28
CA ALA A 199 10.69 -20.04 -0.56
C ALA A 199 10.41 -20.46 -2.00
N SER A 200 9.25 -20.09 -2.55
CA SER A 200 8.85 -20.41 -3.93
C SER A 200 9.67 -19.65 -4.98
N VAL A 201 10.12 -18.43 -4.70
CA VAL A 201 10.89 -17.58 -5.64
C VAL A 201 12.40 -17.85 -5.63
N LYS A 202 12.89 -18.68 -4.68
CA LYS A 202 14.31 -19.08 -4.59
C LYS A 202 14.63 -20.34 -5.39
N LYS A 203 13.60 -21.08 -5.83
CA LYS A 203 13.71 -22.25 -6.70
C LYS A 203 13.84 -21.81 -8.15
#